data_AF-M1KPR2-F1
#
_entry.id   AF-M1KPR2-F1
#
_cell.length_a   1.000
_cell.length_b   1.000
_cell.length_c   1.000
_cell.angle_alpha   90.00
_cell.angle_beta   90.00
_cell.angle_gamma   90.00
#
_symmetry.space_group_name_H-M   'P 1'
#
loop_
_entity.id
_entity.type
_entity.pdbx_description
1 polymer ?
#
loop_
_entity_poly.entity_id
_entity_poly.type
_entity_poly.pdbx_seq_one_letter_code
_entity_poly.pdbx_strand_id
1 'polypeptide(L)'
;DVDVVIESTGLFLTKETAQKHIDAGAKKVIMSAPSKDDTPMFVYGVNDKTYAGQAIVSNASCTTNCLAPLAKVINDKWGIKRGLMTTVHAATATQKTVDGPSNK
;
A
#
# COMPACT_ATOMS: atom_id res chain seq x y z
N ASP A 1 -11.12 13.33 18.93
CA ASP A 1 -10.09 12.29 18.76
C ASP A 1 -10.21 11.64 17.40
N VAL A 2 -9.07 11.31 16.78
CA VAL A 2 -9.01 10.66 15.46
C VAL A 2 -8.76 9.16 15.63
N ASP A 3 -9.68 8.33 15.15
CA ASP A 3 -9.52 6.87 15.25
C ASP A 3 -8.49 6.34 14.25
N VAL A 4 -8.52 6.82 13.01
CA VAL A 4 -7.63 6.35 11.93
C VAL A 4 -7.19 7.54 11.08
N VAL A 5 -5.88 7.68 10.88
CA VAL A 5 -5.29 8.59 9.89
C VAL A 5 -5.03 7.83 8.59
N ILE A 6 -5.40 8.45 7.47
CA ILE A 6 -4.99 8.00 6.14
C ILE A 6 -3.73 8.77 5.75
N GLU A 7 -2.59 8.10 5.78
CA GLU A 7 -1.32 8.69 5.37
C GLU A 7 -1.20 8.64 3.84
N SER A 8 -1.57 9.75 3.19
CA SER A 8 -1.65 9.88 1.74
C SER A 8 -0.73 10.96 1.16
N THR A 9 0.31 11.37 1.90
CA THR A 9 1.29 12.34 1.41
C THR A 9 2.34 11.70 0.48
N GLY A 10 2.56 10.39 0.63
CA GLY A 10 3.64 9.65 -0.03
C GLY A 10 5.02 9.83 0.62
N LEU A 11 5.11 10.55 1.74
CA LEU A 11 6.37 10.83 2.44
C LEU A 11 6.59 9.90 3.64
N PHE A 12 5.56 9.69 4.47
CA PHE A 12 5.65 8.93 5.72
C PHE A 12 5.31 7.45 5.52
N LEU A 13 6.14 6.76 4.74
CA LEU A 13 5.93 5.36 4.32
C LEU A 13 6.77 4.35 5.11
N THR A 14 7.21 4.69 6.32
CA THR A 14 7.81 3.75 7.28
C THR A 14 7.06 3.80 8.59
N LYS A 15 7.11 2.73 9.37
CA LYS A 15 6.54 2.67 10.72
C LYS A 15 7.05 3.83 11.58
N GLU A 16 8.37 4.09 11.54
CA GLU A 16 9.00 5.19 12.28
C GLU A 16 8.39 6.55 11.91
N THR A 17 8.22 6.82 10.61
CA THR A 17 7.73 8.12 10.17
C THR A 17 6.23 8.28 10.38
N ALA A 18 5.44 7.21 10.22
CA ALA A 18 4.01 7.20 10.47
C ALA A 18 3.65 7.21 11.97
N GLN A 19 4.56 6.78 12.86
CA GLN A 19 4.39 6.84 14.31
C GLN A 19 4.09 8.25 14.81
N LYS A 20 4.57 9.28 14.12
CA LYS A 20 4.30 10.70 14.41
C LYS A 20 2.80 11.01 14.49
N HIS A 21 1.95 10.33 13.71
CA HIS A 21 0.49 10.51 13.78
C HIS A 21 -0.11 9.91 15.05
N ILE A 22 0.42 8.75 15.48
CA ILE A 22 0.00 8.10 16.72
C ILE A 22 0.40 8.96 17.92
N ASP A 23 1.64 9.47 17.91
CA ASP A 23 2.16 10.33 18.97
C ASP A 23 1.39 11.66 19.05
N ALA A 24 0.82 12.13 17.93
CA ALA A 24 -0.07 13.27 17.86
C ALA A 24 -1.52 12.99 18.32
N GLY A 25 -1.85 11.74 18.68
CA GLY A 25 -3.13 11.35 19.27
C GLY A 25 -4.03 10.50 18.39
N ALA A 26 -3.59 10.06 17.19
CA ALA A 26 -4.35 9.10 16.40
C ALA A 26 -4.25 7.69 17.00
N LYS A 27 -5.33 6.89 16.91
CA LYS A 27 -5.27 5.48 17.39
C LYS A 27 -4.59 4.56 16.38
N LYS A 28 -4.74 4.81 15.08
CA LYS A 28 -4.21 3.98 13.99
C LYS A 28 -3.82 4.81 12.76
N VAL A 29 -2.99 4.24 11.89
CA VAL A 29 -2.57 4.82 10.60
C VAL A 29 -2.69 3.78 9.49
N ILE A 30 -3.25 4.20 8.35
CA ILE A 30 -3.25 3.43 7.10
C ILE A 30 -2.47 4.22 6.05
N MET A 31 -1.34 3.70 5.58
CA MET A 31 -0.60 4.25 4.45
C MET A 31 -1.34 3.95 3.15
N SER A 32 -1.54 4.96 2.29
CA SER A 32 -2.20 4.81 0.99
C SER A 32 -1.26 4.34 -0.14
N ALA A 33 -0.06 3.87 0.21
CA ALA A 33 0.96 3.41 -0.71
C ALA A 33 1.77 2.26 -0.06
N PRO A 34 2.55 1.49 -0.83
CA PRO A 34 3.44 0.46 -0.28
C PRO A 34 4.38 1.04 0.77
N SER A 35 4.57 0.31 1.88
CA SER A 35 5.57 0.64 2.87
C SER A 35 6.98 0.54 2.29
N LYS A 36 7.90 1.33 2.84
CA LYS A 36 9.35 1.27 2.58
C LYS A 36 10.09 0.37 3.57
N ASP A 37 9.36 -0.22 4.51
CA ASP A 37 9.85 -1.17 5.51
C ASP A 37 8.90 -2.37 5.63
N ASP A 38 9.02 -3.13 6.72
CA ASP A 38 8.26 -4.34 7.02
C ASP A 38 6.84 -4.08 7.58
N THR A 39 6.35 -2.84 7.52
CA THR A 39 4.97 -2.50 7.90
C THR A 39 3.99 -3.42 7.15
N PRO A 40 3.05 -4.09 7.85
CA PRO A 40 2.19 -5.09 7.23
C PRO A 40 1.25 -4.46 6.21
N MET A 41 1.19 -5.09 5.04
CA MET A 41 0.32 -4.71 3.93
C MET A 41 -0.92 -5.61 3.86
N PHE A 42 -2.08 -4.99 3.70
CA PHE A 42 -3.35 -5.67 3.55
C PHE A 42 -4.01 -5.29 2.23
N VAL A 43 -4.54 -6.30 1.54
CA VAL A 43 -5.44 -6.16 0.39
C VAL A 43 -6.79 -6.74 0.79
N TYR A 44 -7.81 -5.90 0.74
CA TYR A 44 -9.16 -6.27 1.13
C TYR A 44 -9.70 -7.41 0.24
N GLY A 45 -10.25 -8.45 0.86
CA GLY A 45 -10.73 -9.66 0.19
C GLY A 45 -9.63 -10.69 -0.13
N VAL A 46 -8.36 -10.40 0.16
CA VAL A 46 -7.23 -11.31 -0.06
C VAL A 46 -6.65 -11.79 1.27
N ASN A 47 -6.20 -10.86 2.11
CA ASN A 47 -5.56 -11.17 3.41
C ASN A 47 -6.02 -10.25 4.55
N ASP A 48 -7.06 -9.43 4.38
CA ASP A 48 -7.60 -8.54 5.41
C ASP A 48 -7.97 -9.26 6.72
N LYS A 49 -8.41 -10.53 6.63
CA LYS A 49 -8.74 -11.36 7.79
C LYS A 49 -7.55 -11.70 8.68
N THR A 50 -6.31 -11.48 8.23
CA THR A 50 -5.10 -11.68 9.05
C THR A 50 -4.71 -10.43 9.83
N TYR A 51 -5.45 -9.32 9.66
CA TYR A 51 -5.28 -8.14 10.49
C TYR A 51 -5.54 -8.47 11.96
N ALA A 52 -4.54 -8.21 12.80
CA ALA A 52 -4.53 -8.59 14.21
C ALA A 52 -4.58 -7.35 15.14
N GLY A 53 -5.03 -6.20 14.62
CA GLY A 53 -5.10 -4.96 15.38
C GLY A 53 -3.82 -4.12 15.33
N GLN A 54 -2.94 -4.34 14.34
CA GLN A 54 -1.74 -3.53 14.16
C GLN A 54 -2.08 -2.03 14.06
N ALA A 55 -1.30 -1.20 14.75
CA ALA A 55 -1.56 0.24 14.82
C ALA A 55 -1.25 0.98 13.51
N ILE A 56 -0.25 0.52 12.77
CA ILE A 56 0.21 1.11 11.51
C ILE A 56 0.22 0.00 10.47
N VAL A 57 -0.48 0.23 9.36
CA VAL A 57 -0.60 -0.71 8.24
C VAL A 57 -0.49 0.03 6.91
N SER A 58 -0.25 -0.71 5.83
CA SER A 58 -0.34 -0.18 4.46
C SER A 58 -1.46 -0.85 3.69
N ASN A 59 -2.18 -0.08 2.88
CA ASN A 59 -3.19 -0.58 1.95
C ASN A 59 -2.58 -1.01 0.59
N ALA A 60 -1.26 -1.25 0.56
CA ALA A 60 -0.47 -1.57 -0.63
C ALA A 60 -0.59 -0.52 -1.74
N SER A 61 -0.39 -0.92 -3.01
CA SER A 61 -0.57 -0.07 -4.19
C SER A 61 -1.89 -0.35 -4.92
N CYS A 62 -2.30 0.55 -5.81
CA CYS A 62 -3.40 0.33 -6.74
C CYS A 62 -3.19 -0.92 -7.61
N THR A 63 -1.99 -1.13 -8.15
CA THR A 63 -1.66 -2.29 -8.97
C THR A 63 -1.70 -3.59 -8.16
N THR A 64 -1.24 -3.57 -6.90
CA THR A 64 -1.33 -4.74 -6.00
C THR A 64 -2.79 -5.10 -5.72
N ASN A 65 -3.64 -4.11 -5.44
CA ASN A 65 -5.07 -4.34 -5.23
C ASN A 65 -5.77 -4.90 -6.47
N CYS A 66 -5.31 -4.55 -7.69
CA CYS A 66 -5.80 -5.12 -8.94
C CYS A 66 -5.33 -6.58 -9.13
N LEU A 67 -4.03 -6.84 -8.93
CA LEU A 67 -3.43 -8.14 -9.25
C LEU A 67 -3.75 -9.22 -8.20
N ALA A 68 -3.72 -8.87 -6.91
CA ALA A 68 -3.75 -9.87 -5.84
C ALA A 68 -5.04 -10.72 -5.82
N PRO A 69 -6.25 -10.17 -6.03
CA PRO A 69 -7.47 -10.99 -6.12
C PRO A 69 -7.44 -11.97 -7.30
N LEU A 70 -6.96 -11.52 -8.46
CA LEU A 70 -6.81 -12.38 -9.65
C LEU A 70 -5.81 -13.49 -9.40
N ALA A 71 -4.62 -13.14 -8.90
CA ALA A 71 -3.57 -14.08 -8.57
C ALA A 71 -4.04 -15.11 -7.53
N LYS A 72 -4.82 -14.68 -6.52
CA LYS A 72 -5.41 -15.57 -5.52
C LYS A 72 -6.31 -16.63 -6.15
N VAL A 73 -7.29 -16.22 -6.96
CA VAL A 73 -8.24 -17.16 -7.58
C VAL A 73 -7.50 -18.16 -8.48
N ILE A 74 -6.55 -17.66 -9.28
CA ILE A 74 -5.78 -18.52 -10.19
C ILE A 74 -4.91 -19.50 -9.40
N ASN A 75 -4.21 -19.01 -8.37
CA ASN A 75 -3.33 -19.84 -7.57
C ASN A 75 -4.10 -20.89 -6.76
N ASP A 76 -5.21 -20.53 -6.13
CA ASP A 76 -6.00 -21.44 -5.30
C ASP A 76 -6.63 -22.57 -6.13
N LYS A 77 -6.89 -22.34 -7.43
CA LYS A 77 -7.53 -23.32 -8.32
C LYS A 77 -6.55 -24.16 -9.13
N TRP A 78 -5.48 -23.54 -9.65
CA TRP A 78 -4.58 -24.20 -10.61
C TRP A 78 -3.10 -24.17 -10.18
N GLY A 79 -2.75 -23.36 -9.19
CA GLY A 79 -1.37 -23.12 -8.77
C GLY A 79 -0.61 -22.22 -9.77
N ILE A 80 0.04 -21.17 -9.27
CA ILE A 80 0.93 -20.33 -10.08
C ILE A 80 2.36 -20.80 -9.85
N LYS A 81 2.99 -21.38 -10.89
CA LYS A 81 4.42 -21.76 -10.81
C LYS A 81 5.34 -20.54 -10.90
N ARG A 82 5.06 -19.64 -11.85
CA ARG A 82 5.79 -18.38 -12.12
C ARG A 82 4.82 -17.39 -12.80
N GLY A 83 5.04 -16.10 -12.61
CA GLY A 83 4.27 -15.05 -13.26
C GLY A 83 5.12 -13.82 -13.55
N LEU A 84 4.88 -13.19 -14.70
CA LEU A 84 5.38 -11.87 -15.05
C LEU A 84 4.15 -10.99 -15.28
N MET A 85 4.22 -9.74 -14.82
CA MET A 85 3.11 -8.81 -14.91
C MET A 85 3.59 -7.52 -15.56
N THR A 86 2.77 -7.00 -16.48
CA THR A 86 2.89 -5.66 -17.04
C THR A 86 1.60 -4.91 -16.74
N THR A 87 1.72 -3.67 -16.27
CA THR A 87 0.58 -2.75 -16.12
C THR A 87 0.79 -1.59 -17.07
N VAL A 88 -0.21 -1.32 -17.92
CA VAL A 88 -0.30 -0.04 -18.63
C VAL A 88 -1.04 0.91 -17.71
N HIS A 89 -0.29 1.77 -17.04
CA HIS A 89 -0.82 2.63 -15.98
C HIS A 89 -1.14 4.03 -16.51
N ALA A 90 -2.21 4.64 -15.98
CA ALA A 90 -2.51 6.05 -16.24
C ALA A 90 -1.43 6.97 -15.65
N ALA A 91 -1.37 8.21 -16.15
CA ALA A 91 -0.42 9.20 -15.63
C ALA A 91 -0.66 9.51 -14.13
N THR A 92 0.43 9.79 -13.40
CA THR A 92 0.37 10.11 -11.96
C THR A 92 1.08 11.44 -11.66
N ALA A 93 0.83 12.01 -10.48
CA ALA A 93 1.37 13.30 -10.06
C ALA A 93 2.91 13.37 -10.01
N THR A 94 3.60 12.22 -9.99
CA THR A 94 5.08 12.18 -10.02
C THR A 94 5.68 12.43 -11.40
N GLN A 95 4.88 12.35 -12.46
CA GLN A 95 5.32 12.63 -13.83
C GLN A 95 5.23 14.13 -14.12
N LYS A 96 6.09 14.61 -15.01
CA LYS A 96 6.14 16.02 -15.42
C LYS A 96 5.34 16.24 -16.70
N THR A 97 4.78 17.44 -16.83
CA THR A 97 4.04 17.88 -18.02
C THR A 97 4.97 18.19 -19.20
N VAL A 98 6.23 18.53 -18.92
CA VAL A 98 7.30 18.79 -19.88
C VAL A 98 8.58 18.12 -19.40
N ASP A 99 9.54 17.94 -20.30
CA ASP A 99 10.82 17.29 -19.99
C ASP A 99 11.58 18.02 -18.89
N GLY A 100 12.14 17.27 -17.94
CA GLY A 100 12.97 17.83 -16.86
C GLY A 100 13.48 16.77 -15.88
N PRO A 101 14.42 17.14 -14.99
CA PRO A 101 15.12 16.19 -14.12
C PRO A 101 14.21 15.59 -13.05
N SER A 102 14.20 14.26 -12.91
CA SER A 102 13.36 13.56 -11.91
C SER A 102 13.81 13.86 -10.47
N ASN A 103 12.85 13.95 -9.54
CA ASN A 103 13.09 14.04 -8.08
C ASN A 103 13.12 12.65 -7.41
N LYS A 104 12.96 11.57 -8.17
CA LYS A 104 13.23 10.21 -7.69
C LYS A 104 14.73 9.94 -7.67
#